data_AF-A0A545TN75-F1
#
_entry.id   AF-A0A545TN75-F1
#
_cell.length_a   1.000
_cell.length_b   1.000
_cell.length_c   1.000
_cell.angle_alpha   90.00
_cell.angle_beta   90.00
_cell.angle_gamma   90.00
#
_symmetry.space_group_name_H-M   'P 1'
#
loop_
_entity.id
_entity.type
_entity.pdbx_description
1 polymer ?
#
loop_
_entity_poly.entity_id
_entity_poly.type
_entity_poly.pdbx_seq_one_letter_code
_entity_poly.pdbx_strand_id
1 'polypeptide(L)'
;MNFEKESSPFDLAALLGGAFPGHTMQRLRTPDGTYRYSYVSAEIEKTFGLNADALMELEAVDHSWIHQEDRARFIAALERSASQLTTLDEEVRVELPEGGFKWVRSIGRPRRQSDGTVIWDGVALDVTDRREALEALHRTLSDARRNEISEGRFALIAANDVLRPLADLKASIDRLQAAAVDASEDVASCVDEVVQHSDHFTRALTASRDLIQAGATEASRQITDHGGKAMSSLTPRQIEIMRLVQGGASNRDIAEALNIREGTVKLHISAILKRTETRNRTEAARICFG
;
A
#
# COMPACT_ATOMS: atom_id res chain seq x y z
N MET A 1 44.22 -4.05 -10.41
CA MET A 1 44.25 -4.70 -9.09
C MET A 1 43.13 -5.72 -9.11
N ASN A 2 43.46 -7.02 -9.18
CA ASN A 2 42.45 -8.08 -9.28
C ASN A 2 41.71 -8.14 -7.94
N PHE A 3 40.49 -7.62 -7.90
CA PHE A 3 39.56 -7.96 -6.83
C PHE A 3 39.15 -9.41 -7.10
N GLU A 4 39.69 -10.35 -6.32
CA GLU A 4 39.20 -11.73 -6.33
C GLU A 4 37.67 -11.69 -6.14
N LYS A 5 36.96 -12.55 -6.88
CA LYS A 5 35.51 -12.78 -6.68
C LYS A 5 35.34 -13.44 -5.29
N GLU A 6 35.53 -12.67 -4.22
CA GLU A 6 35.15 -13.09 -2.89
C GLU A 6 33.64 -13.31 -2.91
N SER A 7 33.23 -14.54 -2.63
CA SER A 7 31.82 -14.85 -2.37
C SER A 7 31.34 -13.88 -1.31
N SER A 8 30.23 -13.18 -1.57
CA SER A 8 29.66 -12.31 -0.54
C SER A 8 29.42 -13.17 0.71
N PRO A 9 29.86 -12.75 1.92
CA PRO A 9 29.50 -13.44 3.15
C PRO A 9 27.97 -13.44 3.40
N PHE A 10 27.20 -12.75 2.56
CA PHE A 10 25.75 -12.60 2.56
C PHE A 10 25.10 -13.26 1.34
N ASP A 11 25.40 -14.53 1.06
CA ASP A 11 24.62 -15.30 0.08
C ASP A 11 23.23 -15.67 0.65
N LEU A 12 22.44 -14.64 0.99
CA LEU A 12 21.06 -14.76 1.44
C LEU A 12 20.17 -15.36 0.33
N ALA A 13 20.59 -15.29 -0.93
CA ALA A 13 19.89 -15.92 -2.05
C ALA A 13 19.92 -17.46 -1.92
N ALA A 14 21.06 -18.05 -1.52
CA ALA A 14 21.16 -19.48 -1.20
C ALA A 14 20.29 -19.88 0.00
N LEU A 15 20.12 -18.99 0.98
CA LEU A 15 19.30 -19.21 2.18
C LEU A 15 17.79 -19.10 1.94
N LEU A 16 17.35 -18.31 0.96
CA LEU A 16 15.93 -17.98 0.74
C LEU A 16 15.25 -18.80 -0.36
N GLY A 17 16.02 -19.53 -1.16
CA GLY A 17 15.53 -20.51 -2.14
C GLY A 17 14.44 -19.98 -3.07
N GLY A 18 14.79 -19.29 -4.15
CA GLY A 18 13.97 -19.06 -5.35
C GLY A 18 12.62 -18.32 -5.23
N ALA A 19 12.07 -18.14 -4.02
CA ALA A 19 10.78 -17.52 -3.73
C ALA A 19 10.90 -16.04 -3.30
N PHE A 20 12.10 -15.48 -3.41
CA PHE A 20 12.46 -14.13 -2.99
C PHE A 20 12.31 -13.14 -4.16
N PRO A 21 11.40 -12.14 -4.11
CA PRO A 21 11.18 -11.19 -5.20
C PRO A 21 12.22 -10.06 -5.16
N GLY A 22 13.49 -10.42 -5.29
CA GLY A 22 14.61 -9.49 -5.13
C GLY A 22 15.95 -10.10 -5.48
N HIS A 23 17.01 -9.35 -5.23
CA HIS A 23 18.39 -9.82 -5.42
C HIS A 23 19.30 -9.27 -4.32
N THR A 24 20.38 -9.98 -4.04
CA THR A 24 21.44 -9.51 -3.14
C THR A 24 22.55 -8.87 -3.95
N MET A 25 23.26 -7.94 -3.32
CA MET A 25 24.34 -7.21 -3.96
C MET A 25 25.39 -6.76 -2.96
N GLN A 26 26.62 -6.62 -3.44
CA GLN A 26 27.62 -5.78 -2.81
C GLN A 26 27.91 -4.60 -3.71
N ARG A 27 27.60 -3.42 -3.19
CA ARG A 27 27.95 -2.15 -3.81
C ARG A 27 29.15 -1.58 -3.11
N LEU A 28 30.01 -0.89 -3.83
CA LEU A 28 31.09 -0.15 -3.21
C LEU A 28 31.24 1.23 -3.81
N ARG A 29 31.80 2.12 -2.98
CA ARG A 29 32.15 3.49 -3.33
C ARG A 29 33.61 3.69 -2.96
N THR A 30 34.44 3.91 -3.96
CA THR A 30 35.87 4.19 -3.77
C THR A 30 36.09 5.61 -3.22
N PRO A 31 37.29 5.92 -2.69
CA PRO A 31 37.59 7.24 -2.12
C PRO A 31 37.41 8.41 -3.09
N ASP A 32 37.57 8.17 -4.40
CA ASP A 32 37.36 9.13 -5.48
C ASP A 32 35.86 9.39 -5.78
N GLY A 33 34.95 8.64 -5.16
CA GLY A 33 33.50 8.76 -5.35
C GLY A 33 32.91 7.83 -6.42
N THR A 34 33.71 6.98 -7.05
CA THR A 34 33.22 6.03 -8.05
C THR A 34 32.42 4.90 -7.40
N TYR A 35 31.23 4.62 -7.93
CA TYR A 35 30.41 3.50 -7.50
C TYR A 35 30.61 2.29 -8.42
N ARG A 36 30.60 1.07 -7.88
CA ARG A 36 30.57 -0.18 -8.65
C ARG A 36 29.94 -1.31 -7.85
N TYR A 37 29.69 -2.45 -8.51
CA TYR A 37 29.28 -3.68 -7.83
C TYR A 37 30.43 -4.67 -7.79
N SER A 38 30.72 -5.24 -6.62
CA SER A 38 31.63 -6.40 -6.50
C SER A 38 30.88 -7.72 -6.59
N TYR A 39 29.58 -7.70 -6.32
CA TYR A 39 28.71 -8.87 -6.37
C TYR A 39 27.27 -8.45 -6.68
N VAL A 40 26.60 -9.22 -7.53
CA VAL A 40 25.15 -9.16 -7.76
C VAL A 40 24.66 -10.58 -7.95
N SER A 41 23.61 -10.98 -7.24
CA SER A 41 23.05 -12.34 -7.38
C SER A 41 22.27 -12.51 -8.69
N ALA A 42 22.22 -13.73 -9.21
CA ALA A 42 21.59 -14.04 -10.51
C ALA A 42 20.07 -13.76 -10.54
N GLU A 43 19.40 -13.68 -9.38
CA GLU A 43 17.98 -13.36 -9.25
C GLU A 43 17.59 -11.99 -9.81
N ILE A 44 18.56 -11.08 -9.95
CA ILE A 44 18.32 -9.78 -10.58
C ILE A 44 17.82 -9.93 -12.03
N GLU A 45 18.25 -10.97 -12.74
CA GLU A 45 17.83 -11.24 -14.12
C GLU A 45 16.33 -11.57 -14.18
N LYS A 46 15.85 -12.39 -13.25
CA LYS A 46 14.44 -12.79 -13.20
C LYS A 46 13.53 -11.63 -12.81
N THR A 47 13.98 -10.79 -11.88
CA THR A 47 13.13 -9.74 -11.29
C THR A 47 13.18 -8.44 -12.09
N PHE A 48 14.33 -8.11 -12.67
CA PHE A 48 14.61 -6.82 -13.31
C PHE A 48 15.11 -6.93 -14.76
N GLY A 49 15.35 -8.14 -15.28
CA GLY A 49 15.86 -8.33 -16.64
C GLY A 49 17.29 -7.83 -16.85
N LEU A 50 18.01 -7.52 -15.77
CA LEU A 50 19.38 -7.00 -15.82
C LEU A 50 20.37 -8.16 -15.69
N ASN A 51 21.39 -8.22 -16.53
CA ASN A 51 22.42 -9.26 -16.45
C ASN A 51 23.39 -8.98 -15.29
N ALA A 52 23.51 -9.92 -14.37
CA ALA A 52 24.32 -9.76 -13.15
C ALA A 52 25.81 -9.60 -13.47
N ASP A 53 26.33 -10.44 -14.39
CA ASP A 53 27.74 -10.40 -14.79
C ASP A 53 28.11 -9.07 -15.44
N ALA A 54 27.29 -8.57 -16.37
CA ALA A 54 27.49 -7.29 -17.01
C ALA A 54 27.55 -6.14 -16.00
N LEU A 55 26.72 -6.16 -14.95
CA LEU A 55 26.76 -5.14 -13.88
C LEU A 55 28.04 -5.21 -13.04
N MET A 56 28.56 -6.43 -12.80
CA MET A 56 29.82 -6.64 -12.07
C MET A 56 31.05 -6.28 -12.92
N GLU A 57 30.95 -6.32 -14.24
CA GLU A 57 32.01 -5.92 -15.17
C GLU A 57 32.13 -4.39 -15.35
N LEU A 58 31.11 -3.62 -14.95
CA LEU A 58 31.16 -2.16 -15.03
C LEU A 58 32.24 -1.58 -14.11
N GLU A 59 33.14 -0.78 -14.69
CA GLU A 59 34.15 -0.04 -13.93
C GLU A 59 33.53 1.06 -13.05
N ALA A 60 32.40 1.62 -13.50
CA ALA A 60 31.65 2.65 -12.80
C ALA A 60 30.16 2.51 -13.06
N VAL A 61 29.36 2.78 -12.02
CA VAL A 61 27.91 2.80 -12.02
C VAL A 61 27.44 4.22 -11.79
N ASP A 62 26.67 4.75 -12.73
CA ASP A 62 26.13 6.12 -12.68
C ASP A 62 24.68 6.19 -12.15
N HIS A 63 24.13 5.04 -11.78
CA HIS A 63 22.73 4.87 -11.35
C HIS A 63 21.71 5.39 -12.38
N SER A 64 22.05 5.32 -13.67
CA SER A 64 21.19 5.79 -14.76
C SER A 64 19.86 5.04 -14.88
N TRP A 65 19.81 3.77 -14.47
CA TRP A 65 18.58 2.97 -14.37
C TRP A 65 17.65 3.41 -13.24
N ILE A 66 18.04 4.34 -12.37
CA ILE A 66 17.13 4.95 -11.41
C ILE A 66 16.42 6.10 -12.09
N HIS A 67 15.08 6.10 -11.97
CA HIS A 67 14.21 7.13 -12.52
C HIS A 67 14.72 8.52 -12.17
N GLN A 68 14.71 9.42 -13.15
CA GLN A 68 15.35 10.74 -13.08
C GLN A 68 14.99 11.52 -11.80
N GLU A 69 13.72 11.50 -11.39
CA GLU A 69 13.22 12.19 -10.19
C GLU A 69 13.75 11.62 -8.87
N ASP A 70 14.09 10.33 -8.83
CA ASP A 70 14.53 9.64 -7.62
C ASP A 70 16.07 9.61 -7.49
N ARG A 71 16.79 9.77 -8.61
CA ARG A 71 18.24 9.60 -8.69
C ARG A 71 19.02 10.50 -7.73
N ALA A 72 18.68 11.79 -7.69
CA ALA A 72 19.36 12.74 -6.82
C ALA A 72 19.14 12.42 -5.32
N ARG A 73 17.92 12.00 -4.94
CA ARG A 73 17.60 11.56 -3.59
C ARG A 73 18.41 10.33 -3.20
N PHE A 74 18.46 9.34 -4.09
CA PHE A 74 19.17 8.09 -3.85
C PHE A 74 20.67 8.30 -3.67
N ILE A 75 21.30 9.08 -4.53
CA ILE A 75 22.73 9.41 -4.41
C ILE A 75 23.00 10.14 -3.10
N ALA A 76 22.17 11.12 -2.74
CA ALA A 76 22.31 11.81 -1.46
C ALA A 76 22.17 10.87 -0.25
N ALA A 77 21.30 9.86 -0.34
CA ALA A 77 21.17 8.83 0.70
C ALA A 77 22.42 7.95 0.79
N LEU A 78 22.98 7.53 -0.35
CA LEU A 78 24.25 6.79 -0.40
C LEU A 78 25.40 7.59 0.22
N GLU A 79 25.52 8.87 -0.10
CA GLU A 79 26.57 9.74 0.45
C GLU A 79 26.42 9.98 1.95
N ARG A 80 25.17 10.15 2.44
CA ARG A 80 24.89 10.21 3.89
C ARG A 80 25.28 8.90 4.57
N SER A 81 24.88 7.76 3.99
CA SER A 81 25.24 6.43 4.50
C SER A 81 26.75 6.22 4.52
N ALA A 82 27.47 6.64 3.47
CA ALA A 82 28.93 6.51 3.37
C ALA A 82 29.68 7.33 4.42
N SER A 83 29.21 8.56 4.66
CA SER A 83 29.84 9.50 5.59
C SER A 83 29.53 9.20 7.05
N GLN A 84 28.31 8.76 7.36
CA GLN A 84 27.84 8.51 8.72
C GLN A 84 27.92 7.04 9.14
N LEU A 85 28.18 6.14 8.19
CA LEU A 85 28.11 4.68 8.38
C LEU A 85 26.75 4.22 8.91
N THR A 86 25.69 4.85 8.41
CA THR A 86 24.30 4.50 8.72
C THR A 86 23.72 3.62 7.61
N THR A 87 22.83 2.69 7.96
CA THR A 87 22.16 1.82 7.00
C THR A 87 21.47 2.62 5.88
N LEU A 88 21.69 2.22 4.63
CA LEU A 88 20.92 2.69 3.48
C LEU A 88 19.57 1.96 3.47
N ASP A 89 18.47 2.70 3.38
CA ASP A 89 17.13 2.17 3.17
C ASP A 89 16.33 3.19 2.35
N GLU A 90 16.19 2.93 1.06
CA GLU A 90 15.53 3.84 0.12
C GLU A 90 14.62 3.07 -0.82
N GLU A 91 13.42 3.63 -1.05
CA GLU A 91 12.51 3.17 -2.10
C GLU A 91 12.68 4.06 -3.32
N VAL A 92 12.99 3.48 -4.48
CA VAL A 92 13.26 4.19 -5.74
C VAL A 92 12.60 3.47 -6.91
N ARG A 93 12.26 4.21 -7.96
CA ARG A 93 11.84 3.59 -9.23
C ARG A 93 13.07 3.17 -10.04
N VAL A 94 13.12 1.90 -10.42
CA VAL A 94 14.15 1.33 -11.29
C VAL A 94 13.54 1.07 -12.67
N GLU A 95 14.10 1.70 -13.68
CA GLU A 95 13.72 1.56 -15.09
C GLU A 95 14.17 0.20 -15.62
N LEU A 96 13.25 -0.49 -16.30
CA LEU A 96 13.52 -1.82 -16.86
C LEU A 96 14.01 -1.72 -18.30
N PRO A 97 14.90 -2.65 -18.76
CA PRO A 97 15.36 -2.66 -20.15
C PRO A 97 14.24 -2.79 -21.19
N GLU A 98 13.17 -3.50 -20.84
CA GLU A 98 11.97 -3.70 -21.67
C GLU A 98 11.00 -2.50 -21.66
N GLY A 99 11.30 -1.46 -20.88
CA GLY A 99 10.47 -0.27 -20.69
C GLY A 99 9.64 -0.32 -19.40
N GLY A 100 9.18 0.86 -18.96
CA GLY A 100 8.50 1.01 -17.67
C GLY A 100 9.47 0.99 -16.48
N PHE A 101 8.92 0.84 -15.28
CA PHE A 101 9.70 0.80 -14.05
C PHE A 101 9.08 -0.12 -13.00
N LYS A 102 9.88 -0.54 -12.03
CA LYS A 102 9.45 -1.18 -10.79
C LYS A 102 9.81 -0.31 -9.59
N TRP A 103 8.99 -0.37 -8.54
CA TRP A 103 9.37 0.21 -7.25
C TRP A 103 10.30 -0.77 -6.54
N VAL A 104 11.48 -0.30 -6.16
CA VAL A 104 12.51 -1.11 -5.52
C VAL A 104 12.89 -0.51 -4.19
N ARG A 105 12.83 -1.31 -3.12
CA ARG A 105 13.42 -0.97 -1.82
C ARG A 105 14.85 -1.50 -1.77
N SER A 106 15.82 -0.60 -1.78
CA SER A 106 17.26 -0.90 -1.69
C SER A 106 17.72 -0.71 -0.25
N ILE A 107 18.22 -1.78 0.35
CA ILE A 107 18.72 -1.79 1.72
C ILE A 107 20.18 -2.20 1.70
N GLY A 108 21.04 -1.52 2.44
CA GLY A 108 22.45 -1.89 2.48
C GLY A 108 23.19 -1.37 3.70
N ARG A 109 24.07 -2.20 4.25
CA ARG A 109 24.89 -1.86 5.41
C ARG A 109 26.26 -1.37 5.00
N PRO A 110 26.63 -0.11 5.31
CA PRO A 110 27.95 0.39 5.00
C PRO A 110 28.99 -0.21 5.94
N ARG A 111 30.12 -0.61 5.38
CA ARG A 111 31.36 -0.89 6.10
C ARG A 111 32.49 -0.15 5.41
N ARG A 112 33.28 0.58 6.19
CA ARG A 112 34.44 1.30 5.67
C ARG A 112 35.68 0.41 5.75
N GLN A 113 36.38 0.27 4.63
CA GLN A 113 37.67 -0.39 4.55
C GLN A 113 38.81 0.56 4.94
N SER A 114 39.98 -0.02 5.20
CA SER A 114 41.18 0.73 5.60
C SER A 114 41.69 1.68 4.52
N ASP A 115 41.42 1.39 3.24
CA ASP A 115 41.74 2.24 2.08
C ASP A 115 40.75 3.41 1.89
N GLY A 116 39.71 3.50 2.72
CA GLY A 116 38.65 4.51 2.63
C GLY A 116 37.46 4.13 1.74
N THR A 117 37.51 2.98 1.07
CA THR A 117 36.38 2.42 0.32
C THR A 117 35.22 2.11 1.26
N VAL A 118 34.00 2.47 0.88
CA VAL A 118 32.79 2.04 1.60
C VAL A 118 32.12 0.92 0.80
N ILE A 119 31.84 -0.20 1.45
CA ILE A 119 31.11 -1.32 0.88
C ILE A 119 29.74 -1.39 1.54
N TRP A 120 28.69 -1.56 0.75
CA TRP A 120 27.35 -1.89 1.19
C TRP A 120 27.06 -3.34 0.86
N ASP A 121 26.93 -4.15 1.91
CA ASP A 121 26.32 -5.48 1.84
C ASP A 121 24.80 -5.28 1.89
N GLY A 122 24.08 -5.65 0.83
CA GLY A 122 22.69 -5.20 0.68
C GLY A 122 21.79 -6.10 -0.15
N VAL A 123 20.51 -5.72 -0.14
CA VAL A 123 19.43 -6.41 -0.81
C VAL A 123 18.49 -5.39 -1.48
N ALA A 124 17.98 -5.74 -2.65
CA ALA A 124 16.95 -4.99 -3.33
C ALA A 124 15.69 -5.84 -3.48
N LEU A 125 14.56 -5.28 -3.06
CA LEU A 125 13.25 -5.92 -3.07
C LEU A 125 12.35 -5.23 -4.09
N ASP A 126 11.68 -6.00 -4.94
CA ASP A 126 10.54 -5.51 -5.69
C ASP A 126 9.38 -5.26 -4.71
N VAL A 127 8.92 -4.02 -4.67
CA VAL A 127 7.82 -3.56 -3.81
C VAL A 127 6.71 -2.90 -4.62
N THR A 128 6.63 -3.18 -5.92
CA THR A 128 5.66 -2.62 -6.85
C THR A 128 4.23 -2.94 -6.44
N ASP A 129 3.92 -4.22 -6.23
CA ASP A 129 2.58 -4.67 -5.81
C ASP A 129 2.12 -3.97 -4.52
N ARG A 130 3.03 -3.80 -3.56
CA ARG A 130 2.75 -3.06 -2.31
C ARG A 130 2.41 -1.60 -2.59
N ARG A 131 3.19 -0.91 -3.42
CA ARG A 131 2.98 0.51 -3.75
C ARG A 131 1.66 0.71 -4.47
N GLU A 132 1.37 -0.13 -5.46
CA GLU A 132 0.12 -0.06 -6.22
C GLU A 132 -1.10 -0.31 -5.33
N ALA A 133 -1.02 -1.30 -4.43
CA ALA A 133 -2.08 -1.57 -3.46
C ALA A 133 -2.33 -0.39 -2.52
N LEU A 134 -1.26 0.25 -2.01
CA LEU A 134 -1.38 1.42 -1.13
C LEU A 134 -1.95 2.64 -1.86
N GLU A 135 -1.56 2.86 -3.10
CA GLU A 135 -2.09 3.97 -3.91
C GLU A 135 -3.55 3.73 -4.28
N ALA A 136 -3.95 2.49 -4.59
CA ALA A 136 -5.34 2.11 -4.80
C ALA A 136 -6.18 2.33 -3.53
N LEU A 137 -5.65 1.99 -2.35
CA LEU A 137 -6.29 2.26 -1.07
C LEU A 137 -6.48 3.77 -0.85
N HIS A 138 -5.42 4.57 -1.03
CA HIS A 138 -5.51 6.03 -0.86
C HIS A 138 -6.51 6.68 -1.80
N ARG A 139 -6.56 6.25 -3.07
CA ARG A 139 -7.58 6.70 -4.03
C ARG A 139 -8.99 6.36 -3.55
N THR A 140 -9.21 5.10 -3.18
CA THR A 140 -10.52 4.63 -2.69
C THR A 140 -10.97 5.39 -1.44
N LEU A 141 -10.07 5.61 -0.48
CA LEU A 141 -10.37 6.38 0.74
C LEU A 141 -10.64 7.86 0.44
N SER A 142 -9.92 8.46 -0.51
CA SER A 142 -10.13 9.85 -0.91
C SER A 142 -11.48 10.05 -1.61
N ASP A 143 -11.87 9.10 -2.46
CA ASP A 143 -13.15 9.12 -3.17
C ASP A 143 -14.33 8.86 -2.22
N ALA A 144 -14.18 7.91 -1.28
CA ALA A 144 -15.16 7.67 -0.22
C ALA A 144 -15.36 8.91 0.68
N ARG A 145 -14.28 9.63 1.00
CA ARG A 145 -14.35 10.87 1.80
C ARG A 145 -15.03 12.02 1.04
N ARG A 146 -14.90 12.08 -0.29
CA ARG A 146 -15.55 13.11 -1.11
C ARG A 146 -17.04 12.89 -1.30
N ASN A 147 -17.50 11.64 -1.28
CA ASN A 147 -18.86 11.30 -1.68
C ASN A 147 -19.85 11.09 -0.52
N GLU A 148 -19.45 11.17 0.76
CA GLU A 148 -20.35 11.04 1.93
C GLU A 148 -21.35 9.85 1.86
N ILE A 149 -21.05 8.80 1.10
CA ILE A 149 -21.98 7.69 0.85
C ILE A 149 -21.37 6.37 1.34
N SER A 150 -21.93 5.86 2.44
CA SER A 150 -22.45 4.50 2.72
C SER A 150 -21.74 3.23 2.18
N GLU A 151 -20.56 3.28 1.58
CA GLU A 151 -19.85 2.12 1.04
C GLU A 151 -18.81 1.54 2.01
N GLY A 152 -19.17 1.42 3.30
CA GLY A 152 -18.32 0.75 4.29
C GLY A 152 -17.94 -0.69 3.90
N ARG A 153 -18.73 -1.34 3.03
CA ARG A 153 -18.47 -2.70 2.52
C ARG A 153 -17.42 -2.74 1.41
N PHE A 154 -17.32 -1.72 0.56
CA PHE A 154 -16.32 -1.69 -0.53
C PHE A 154 -14.96 -1.23 -0.02
N ALA A 155 -14.91 -0.29 0.93
CA ALA A 155 -13.68 0.10 1.61
C ALA A 155 -13.03 -1.09 2.37
N LEU A 156 -13.83 -1.98 2.96
CA LEU A 156 -13.35 -3.16 3.67
C LEU A 156 -12.79 -4.26 2.74
N ILE A 157 -13.45 -4.54 1.61
CA ILE A 157 -12.97 -5.52 0.63
C ILE A 157 -11.66 -5.02 0.01
N ALA A 158 -11.60 -3.73 -0.36
CA ALA A 158 -10.38 -3.09 -0.86
C ALA A 158 -9.25 -3.16 0.19
N ALA A 159 -9.55 -2.88 1.46
CA ALA A 159 -8.56 -3.04 2.53
C ALA A 159 -8.07 -4.49 2.61
N ASN A 160 -8.96 -5.49 2.63
CA ASN A 160 -8.59 -6.90 2.77
C ASN A 160 -7.70 -7.43 1.63
N ASP A 161 -7.94 -6.99 0.39
CA ASP A 161 -7.08 -7.34 -0.75
C ASP A 161 -5.76 -6.56 -0.76
N VAL A 162 -5.72 -5.33 -0.21
CA VAL A 162 -4.47 -4.55 -0.03
C VAL A 162 -3.53 -5.16 1.02
N LEU A 163 -4.08 -5.94 1.94
CA LEU A 163 -3.31 -6.52 3.06
C LEU A 163 -2.67 -7.86 2.70
N ARG A 164 -3.13 -8.51 1.64
CA ARG A 164 -2.54 -9.78 1.16
C ARG A 164 -1.11 -9.58 0.62
N PRO A 165 -0.84 -8.61 -0.27
CA PRO A 165 0.54 -8.28 -0.68
C PRO A 165 1.44 -7.86 0.49
N LEU A 166 0.88 -7.20 1.51
CA LEU A 166 1.62 -6.82 2.72
C LEU A 166 1.95 -8.03 3.60
N ALA A 167 1.03 -8.99 3.71
CA ALA A 167 1.27 -10.25 4.39
C ALA A 167 2.34 -11.08 3.66
N ASP A 168 2.33 -11.09 2.33
CA ASP A 168 3.34 -11.79 1.50
C ASP A 168 4.72 -11.12 1.59
N LEU A 169 4.77 -9.78 1.59
CA LEU A 169 5.99 -9.04 1.87
C LEU A 169 6.50 -9.31 3.28
N LYS A 170 5.62 -9.27 4.29
CA LYS A 170 5.99 -9.61 5.66
C LYS A 170 6.49 -11.04 5.78
N ALA A 171 5.84 -12.02 5.15
CA ALA A 171 6.32 -13.40 5.13
C ALA A 171 7.68 -13.56 4.44
N SER A 172 7.98 -12.75 3.42
CA SER A 172 9.29 -12.71 2.77
C SER A 172 10.37 -12.11 3.68
N ILE A 173 10.00 -11.12 4.48
CA ILE A 173 10.84 -10.50 5.50
C ILE A 173 11.06 -11.44 6.71
N ASP A 174 10.02 -12.16 7.16
CA ASP A 174 10.12 -13.16 8.22
C ASP A 174 10.98 -14.36 7.77
N ARG A 175 10.96 -14.70 6.46
CA ARG A 175 11.86 -15.70 5.88
C ARG A 175 13.31 -15.22 5.81
N LEU A 176 13.52 -13.95 5.47
CA LEU A 176 14.82 -13.28 5.64
C LEU A 176 15.30 -13.44 7.08
N GLN A 177 14.43 -13.23 8.10
CA GLN A 177 14.82 -13.38 9.51
C GLN A 177 15.21 -14.79 9.88
N ALA A 178 14.38 -15.76 9.51
CA ALA A 178 14.66 -17.17 9.80
C ALA A 178 15.99 -17.61 9.17
N ALA A 179 16.27 -17.15 7.96
CA ALA A 179 17.56 -17.36 7.29
C ALA A 179 18.74 -16.68 8.00
N ALA A 180 18.49 -15.55 8.66
CA ALA A 180 19.53 -14.80 9.36
C ALA A 180 19.91 -15.40 10.74
N VAL A 181 19.10 -16.31 11.30
CA VAL A 181 19.37 -16.99 12.59
C VAL A 181 20.66 -17.83 12.56
N ASP A 182 20.96 -18.45 11.42
CA ASP A 182 22.17 -19.26 11.21
C ASP A 182 23.30 -18.48 10.51
N ALA A 183 23.07 -17.19 10.23
CA ALA A 183 24.03 -16.32 9.58
C ALA A 183 24.90 -15.57 10.61
N SER A 184 25.94 -14.86 10.17
CA SER A 184 26.78 -14.08 11.09
C SER A 184 25.95 -13.02 11.84
N GLU A 185 26.42 -12.59 13.02
CA GLU A 185 25.74 -11.53 13.82
C GLU A 185 25.43 -10.27 12.99
N ASP A 186 26.30 -9.95 12.02
CA ASP A 186 26.14 -8.83 11.10
C ASP A 186 24.99 -9.02 10.09
N VAL A 187 24.65 -10.27 9.74
CA VAL A 187 23.52 -10.62 8.86
C VAL A 187 22.22 -10.63 9.66
N ALA A 188 22.21 -11.26 10.84
CA ALA A 188 21.06 -11.30 11.76
C ALA A 188 20.57 -9.89 12.10
N SER A 189 21.49 -9.01 12.49
CA SER A 189 21.16 -7.63 12.83
C SER A 189 20.61 -6.84 11.62
N CYS A 190 21.06 -7.14 10.39
CA CYS A 190 20.63 -6.42 9.17
C CYS A 190 19.19 -6.71 8.87
N VAL A 191 18.88 -7.99 8.90
CA VAL A 191 17.55 -8.47 8.69
C VAL A 191 16.62 -7.97 9.79
N ASP A 192 17.05 -7.96 11.05
CA ASP A 192 16.23 -7.43 12.16
C ASP A 192 15.88 -5.94 12.02
N GLU A 193 16.79 -5.10 11.51
CA GLU A 193 16.50 -3.68 11.24
C GLU A 193 15.48 -3.49 10.09
N VAL A 194 15.57 -4.32 9.04
CA VAL A 194 14.62 -4.37 7.93
C VAL A 194 13.23 -4.77 8.41
N VAL A 195 13.18 -5.75 9.32
CA VAL A 195 11.93 -6.23 9.89
C VAL A 195 11.32 -5.21 10.82
N GLN A 196 12.10 -4.58 11.70
CA GLN A 196 11.57 -3.58 12.63
C GLN A 196 10.88 -2.42 11.90
N HIS A 197 11.47 -1.92 10.80
CA HIS A 197 10.84 -0.88 10.00
C HIS A 197 9.60 -1.37 9.25
N SER A 198 9.62 -2.60 8.74
CA SER A 198 8.47 -3.23 8.09
C SER A 198 7.32 -3.51 9.08
N ASP A 199 7.64 -3.94 10.29
CA ASP A 199 6.68 -4.24 11.35
C ASP A 199 6.01 -2.97 11.85
N HIS A 200 6.76 -1.87 11.98
CA HIS A 200 6.18 -0.56 12.30
C HIS A 200 5.17 -0.13 11.23
N PHE A 201 5.51 -0.27 9.96
CA PHE A 201 4.64 0.05 8.84
C PHE A 201 3.41 -0.88 8.76
N THR A 202 3.61 -2.18 8.93
CA THR A 202 2.54 -3.20 8.93
C THR A 202 1.58 -2.99 10.10
N ARG A 203 2.09 -2.63 11.27
CA ARG A 203 1.28 -2.24 12.44
C ARG A 203 0.48 -0.97 12.18
N ALA A 204 1.08 0.05 11.59
CA ALA A 204 0.38 1.29 11.25
C ALA A 204 -0.77 1.07 10.24
N LEU A 205 -0.56 0.20 9.25
CA LEU A 205 -1.60 -0.17 8.28
C LEU A 205 -2.69 -1.07 8.86
N THR A 206 -2.33 -2.01 9.73
CA THR A 206 -3.31 -2.84 10.44
C THR A 206 -4.16 -1.99 11.38
N ALA A 207 -3.55 -1.06 12.11
CA ALA A 207 -4.28 -0.09 12.93
C ALA A 207 -5.18 0.81 12.08
N SER A 208 -4.71 1.28 10.93
CA SER A 208 -5.52 2.08 10.00
C SER A 208 -6.72 1.29 9.46
N ARG A 209 -6.53 0.02 9.11
CA ARG A 209 -7.61 -0.91 8.72
C ARG A 209 -8.61 -1.11 9.85
N ASP A 210 -8.16 -1.37 11.07
CA ASP A 210 -9.04 -1.58 12.21
C ASP A 210 -9.85 -0.32 12.52
N LEU A 211 -9.27 0.86 12.36
CA LEU A 211 -9.96 2.15 12.47
C LEU A 211 -11.00 2.35 11.35
N ILE A 212 -10.66 2.01 10.11
CA ILE A 212 -11.61 2.04 8.97
C ILE A 212 -12.77 1.06 9.22
N GLN A 213 -12.47 -0.14 9.72
CA GLN A 213 -13.45 -1.17 10.00
C GLN A 213 -14.37 -0.80 11.17
N ALA A 214 -13.81 -0.24 12.24
CA ALA A 214 -14.58 0.27 13.36
C ALA A 214 -15.48 1.44 12.92
N GLY A 215 -14.95 2.36 12.11
CA GLY A 215 -15.72 3.48 11.55
C GLY A 215 -16.86 3.02 10.62
N ALA A 216 -16.61 2.02 9.77
CA ALA A 216 -17.63 1.43 8.90
C ALA A 216 -18.72 0.71 9.70
N THR A 217 -18.33 -0.01 10.76
CA THR A 217 -19.27 -0.71 11.65
C THR A 217 -20.15 0.29 12.42
N GLU A 218 -19.55 1.35 12.95
CA GLU A 218 -20.27 2.40 13.67
C GLU A 218 -21.20 3.20 12.74
N ALA A 219 -20.76 3.55 11.53
CA ALA A 219 -21.61 4.19 10.53
C ALA A 219 -22.80 3.30 10.14
N SER A 220 -22.59 2.00 9.94
CA SER A 220 -23.65 1.05 9.63
C SER A 220 -24.66 0.91 10.78
N ARG A 221 -24.17 0.92 12.03
CA ARG A 221 -25.01 0.91 13.24
C ARG A 221 -25.84 2.20 13.36
N GLN A 222 -25.24 3.35 13.11
CA GLN A 222 -25.93 4.65 13.15
C GLN A 222 -26.99 4.77 12.07
N ILE A 223 -26.72 4.29 10.85
CA ILE A 223 -27.71 4.23 9.76
C ILE A 223 -28.89 3.33 10.16
N THR A 224 -28.62 2.16 10.74
CA THR A 224 -29.67 1.23 11.19
C THR A 224 -30.52 1.83 12.33
N ASP A 225 -29.89 2.50 13.30
CA ASP A 225 -30.59 3.16 14.41
C ASP A 225 -31.41 4.37 13.93
N HIS A 226 -30.87 5.15 13.00
CA HIS A 226 -31.56 6.31 12.41
C HIS A 226 -32.72 5.86 11.52
N GLY A 227 -32.58 4.78 10.75
CA GLY A 227 -33.65 4.19 9.96
C GLY A 227 -34.78 3.61 10.82
N GLY A 228 -34.44 2.93 11.92
CA GLY A 228 -35.42 2.47 12.91
C GLY A 228 -36.22 3.61 13.55
N LYS A 229 -35.53 4.69 13.94
CA LYS A 229 -36.17 5.90 14.49
C LYS A 229 -37.02 6.63 13.44
N ALA A 230 -36.51 6.83 12.23
CA ALA A 230 -37.25 7.42 11.13
C ALA A 230 -38.51 6.61 10.79
N MET A 231 -38.42 5.28 10.81
CA MET A 231 -39.59 4.44 10.56
C MET A 231 -40.63 4.48 11.66
N SER A 232 -40.18 4.55 12.92
CA SER A 232 -41.08 4.68 14.07
C SER A 232 -41.81 6.04 14.14
N SER A 233 -41.30 7.08 13.47
CA SER A 233 -41.88 8.43 13.50
C SER A 233 -42.95 8.67 12.41
N LEU A 234 -43.04 7.78 11.41
CA LEU A 234 -44.00 7.89 10.32
C LEU A 234 -45.33 7.21 10.64
N THR A 235 -46.42 7.79 10.13
CA THR A 235 -47.74 7.16 10.21
C THR A 235 -47.87 6.02 9.20
N PRO A 236 -48.82 5.08 9.39
CA PRO A 236 -49.04 3.98 8.43
C PRO A 236 -49.22 4.46 6.99
N ARG A 237 -49.95 5.58 6.80
CA ARG A 237 -50.15 6.19 5.48
C ARG A 237 -48.88 6.78 4.88
N GLN A 238 -47.99 7.33 5.70
CA GLN A 238 -46.70 7.84 5.26
C GLN A 238 -45.74 6.69 4.90
N ILE A 239 -45.81 5.57 5.61
CA ILE A 239 -45.05 4.35 5.27
C ILE A 239 -45.47 3.82 3.89
N GLU A 240 -46.76 3.73 3.60
CA GLU A 240 -47.28 3.33 2.28
C GLU A 240 -46.74 4.23 1.15
N ILE A 241 -46.79 5.55 1.34
CA ILE A 241 -46.26 6.52 0.39
C ILE A 241 -44.76 6.32 0.20
N MET A 242 -44.01 6.11 1.29
CA MET A 242 -42.56 5.92 1.21
C MET A 242 -42.16 4.61 0.52
N ARG A 243 -42.95 3.54 0.63
CA ARG A 243 -42.73 2.30 -0.14
C ARG A 243 -42.88 2.53 -1.64
N LEU A 244 -43.88 3.30 -2.05
CA LEU A 244 -44.07 3.66 -3.46
C LEU A 244 -42.95 4.59 -3.95
N VAL A 245 -42.47 5.51 -3.10
CA VAL A 245 -41.31 6.36 -3.38
C VAL A 245 -40.05 5.51 -3.58
N GLN A 246 -39.82 4.50 -2.74
CA GLN A 246 -38.69 3.57 -2.88
C GLN A 246 -38.72 2.82 -4.22
N GLY A 247 -39.93 2.46 -4.69
CA GLY A 247 -40.14 1.88 -6.02
C GLY A 247 -40.03 2.86 -7.19
N GLY A 248 -39.69 4.13 -6.96
CA GLY A 248 -39.52 5.14 -8.00
C GLY A 248 -40.81 5.79 -8.51
N ALA A 249 -41.96 5.56 -7.86
CA ALA A 249 -43.25 6.08 -8.31
C ALA A 249 -43.29 7.62 -8.29
N SER A 250 -43.86 8.26 -9.31
CA SER A 250 -44.08 9.71 -9.32
C SER A 250 -45.21 10.12 -8.37
N ASN A 251 -45.38 11.42 -8.11
CA ASN A 251 -46.51 11.89 -7.28
C ASN A 251 -47.87 11.53 -7.88
N ARG A 252 -47.96 11.49 -9.21
CA ARG A 252 -49.17 11.07 -9.93
C ARG A 252 -49.43 9.59 -9.71
N ASP A 253 -48.41 8.76 -9.88
CA ASP A 253 -48.55 7.30 -9.74
C ASP A 253 -48.91 6.92 -8.29
N ILE A 254 -48.36 7.64 -7.30
CA ILE A 254 -48.73 7.48 -5.88
C ILE A 254 -50.18 7.91 -5.63
N ALA A 255 -50.62 9.01 -6.23
CA ALA A 255 -51.98 9.51 -6.10
C ALA A 255 -53.01 8.51 -6.65
N GLU A 256 -52.71 7.93 -7.82
CA GLU A 256 -53.51 6.88 -8.45
C GLU A 256 -53.53 5.59 -7.60
N ALA A 257 -52.35 5.10 -7.19
CA ALA A 257 -52.24 3.86 -6.41
C ALA A 257 -52.94 3.92 -5.05
N LEU A 258 -52.99 5.11 -4.44
CA LEU A 258 -53.56 5.32 -3.11
C LEU A 258 -54.96 5.95 -3.14
N ASN A 259 -55.52 6.20 -4.33
CA ASN A 259 -56.80 6.88 -4.57
C ASN A 259 -56.95 8.21 -3.79
N ILE A 260 -55.95 9.09 -3.93
CA ILE A 260 -55.91 10.43 -3.32
C ILE A 260 -55.52 11.49 -4.34
N ARG A 261 -55.63 12.77 -3.99
CA ARG A 261 -55.17 13.86 -4.87
C ARG A 261 -53.66 14.00 -4.83
N GLU A 262 -53.04 14.35 -5.97
CA GLU A 262 -51.59 14.60 -6.06
C GLU A 262 -51.12 15.70 -5.08
N GLY A 263 -51.95 16.72 -4.83
CA GLY A 263 -51.67 17.74 -3.81
C GLY A 263 -51.55 17.17 -2.39
N THR A 264 -52.32 16.13 -2.07
CA THR A 264 -52.25 15.41 -0.79
C THR A 264 -50.96 14.59 -0.68
N VAL A 265 -50.49 14.00 -1.78
CA VAL A 265 -49.20 13.31 -1.85
C VAL A 265 -48.06 14.28 -1.54
N LYS A 266 -48.07 15.48 -2.15
CA LYS A 266 -47.06 16.53 -1.88
C LYS A 266 -47.02 16.92 -0.41
N LEU A 267 -48.18 17.09 0.24
CA LEU A 267 -48.27 17.39 1.68
C LEU A 267 -47.69 16.26 2.54
N HIS A 268 -48.01 15.00 2.22
CA HIS A 268 -47.44 13.86 2.94
C HIS A 268 -45.92 13.80 2.77
N ILE A 269 -45.39 13.97 1.55
CA ILE A 269 -43.95 13.99 1.29
C ILE A 269 -43.28 15.10 2.09
N SER A 270 -43.79 16.34 2.05
CA SER A 270 -43.23 17.44 2.86
C SER A 270 -43.24 17.13 4.36
N ALA A 271 -44.31 16.50 4.86
CA ALA A 271 -44.41 16.11 6.26
C ALA A 271 -43.52 14.92 6.64
N ILE A 272 -43.18 14.04 5.68
CA ILE A 272 -42.22 12.96 5.84
C ILE A 272 -40.81 13.55 5.92
N LEU A 273 -40.41 14.37 4.96
CA LEU A 273 -39.08 15.00 4.92
C LEU A 273 -38.75 15.74 6.21
N LYS A 274 -39.74 16.43 6.80
CA LYS A 274 -39.59 17.11 8.09
C LYS A 274 -39.43 16.15 9.26
N ARG A 275 -40.11 15.00 9.26
CA ARG A 275 -40.04 13.98 10.34
C ARG A 275 -38.79 13.10 10.25
N THR A 276 -38.25 12.91 9.05
CA THR A 276 -37.04 12.14 8.79
C THR A 276 -35.80 13.02 8.68
N GLU A 277 -35.95 14.35 8.81
CA GLU A 277 -34.87 15.36 8.71
C GLU A 277 -34.07 15.29 7.40
N THR A 278 -34.72 14.84 6.32
CA THR A 278 -34.07 14.64 5.02
C THR A 278 -34.40 15.75 4.03
N ARG A 279 -33.49 16.00 3.09
CA ARG A 279 -33.62 17.09 2.11
C ARG A 279 -34.48 16.71 0.91
N ASN A 280 -34.58 15.42 0.60
CA ASN A 280 -35.34 14.96 -0.55
C ASN A 280 -35.95 13.57 -0.32
N ARG A 281 -36.93 13.23 -1.17
CA ARG A 281 -37.72 11.99 -1.07
C ARG A 281 -36.90 10.72 -1.28
N THR A 282 -35.82 10.80 -2.06
CA THR A 282 -34.94 9.68 -2.36
C THR A 282 -34.08 9.32 -1.15
N GLU A 283 -33.56 10.34 -0.48
CA GLU A 283 -32.84 10.24 0.80
C GLU A 283 -33.75 9.70 1.90
N ALA A 284 -34.98 10.21 2.02
CA ALA A 284 -35.98 9.71 2.96
C ALA A 284 -36.28 8.22 2.77
N ALA A 285 -36.42 7.77 1.51
CA ALA A 285 -36.71 6.37 1.19
C ALA A 285 -35.53 5.46 1.51
N ARG A 286 -34.30 5.93 1.27
CA ARG A 286 -33.07 5.21 1.58
C ARG A 286 -32.90 5.02 3.09
N ILE A 287 -33.18 6.03 3.90
CA ILE A 287 -33.06 5.93 5.37
C ILE A 287 -34.17 5.04 5.96
N CYS A 288 -35.39 5.08 5.42
CA CYS A 288 -36.49 4.28 5.96
C CYS A 288 -36.39 2.77 5.64
N PHE A 289 -35.74 2.39 4.54
CA PHE A 289 -35.80 1.01 4.01
C PHE A 289 -34.47 0.46 3.46
N GLY A 290 -33.37 1.20 3.55
CA GLY A 290 -32.01 0.77 3.20
C GLY A 290 -31.23 0.34 4.43
#